data_AF-A0A6H9LB65-F1
#
_entry.id   AF-A0A6H9LB65-F1
#
_cell.length_a   1.000
_cell.length_b   1.000
_cell.length_c   1.000
_cell.angle_alpha   90.00
_cell.angle_beta   90.00
_cell.angle_gamma   90.00
#
_symmetry.space_group_name_H-M   'P 1'
#
loop_
_entity.id
_entity.type
_entity.pdbx_description
1 polymer ?
#
loop_
_entity_poly.entity_id
_entity_poly.type
_entity_poly.pdbx_seq_one_letter_code
_entity_poly.pdbx_strand_id
1 'polypeptide(L)'
;MFDATYHLIKPNGCMPQIGDNDSGQLFNIFPRNSVETIHLLNHGSLFFNEKKWKISEFQDDVSTKVEPGLFYGKTGLANWTNFKAQPIDAIPAKIFPKSGWAVLRHKTDYCIVSAGANGQDGIGGHSHNDKLSFELVSGDDEFIIDPGTYIYTANPEKRNQFRSSRCHNTASVDACEQNNLLWSELFKLTDRTNAKILGFADKKSHISLLVGHSGFSHLNNPVNHRRKFLFYKSRGCLKILDYFSGQGRHKIELNLNTGLFFGINVRMNSNIDWVRTTGERSVGYGLKSECNQLKSELTAELPLRVYTKLEWDQN
;
A
#
# COMPACT_ATOMS: atom_id res chain seq x y z
N MET A 1 -11.17 -3.64 13.86
CA MET A 1 -11.36 -2.68 12.75
C MET A 1 -10.72 -1.34 13.06
N PHE A 2 -11.27 -0.53 13.99
CA PHE A 2 -10.75 0.81 14.33
C PHE A 2 -9.25 0.86 14.68
N ASP A 3 -8.74 -0.10 15.46
CA ASP A 3 -7.30 -0.18 15.75
C ASP A 3 -6.45 -0.42 14.50
N ALA A 4 -6.93 -1.25 13.57
CA ALA A 4 -6.24 -1.46 12.29
C ALA A 4 -6.30 -0.19 11.43
N THR A 5 -7.46 0.45 11.30
CA THR A 5 -7.62 1.74 10.60
C THR A 5 -6.67 2.79 11.16
N TYR A 6 -6.58 2.92 12.48
CA TYR A 6 -5.70 3.87 13.15
C TYR A 6 -4.22 3.67 12.79
N HIS A 7 -3.76 2.43 12.73
CA HIS A 7 -2.37 2.13 12.38
C HIS A 7 -2.10 2.20 10.88
N LEU A 8 -3.10 1.93 10.03
CA LEU A 8 -2.98 1.93 8.58
C LEU A 8 -3.16 3.32 7.97
N ILE A 9 -3.68 4.30 8.71
CA ILE A 9 -3.95 5.61 8.15
C ILE A 9 -2.68 6.33 7.71
N LYS A 10 -2.72 6.87 6.49
CA LYS A 10 -1.69 7.72 5.93
C LYS A 10 -1.69 9.10 6.61
N PRO A 11 -0.57 9.84 6.53
CA PRO A 11 -0.50 11.21 7.04
C PRO A 11 -1.48 12.19 6.36
N ASN A 12 -1.93 11.89 5.14
CA ASN A 12 -2.92 12.67 4.41
C ASN A 12 -4.39 12.24 4.69
N GLY A 13 -4.63 11.45 5.74
CA GLY A 13 -5.98 11.05 6.19
C GLY A 13 -6.64 9.93 5.37
N CYS A 14 -5.99 9.48 4.29
CA CYS A 14 -6.49 8.40 3.44
C CYS A 14 -6.01 7.02 3.93
N MET A 15 -6.72 5.97 3.50
CA MET A 15 -6.25 4.59 3.63
C MET A 15 -5.29 4.21 2.50
N PRO A 16 -4.40 3.24 2.75
CA PRO A 16 -3.61 2.62 1.69
C PRO A 16 -4.49 1.82 0.73
N GLN A 17 -4.08 1.84 -0.54
CA GLN A 17 -4.70 1.01 -1.57
C GLN A 17 -3.97 -0.32 -1.63
N ILE A 18 -4.65 -1.39 -1.21
CA ILE A 18 -4.17 -2.78 -1.26
C ILE A 18 -5.34 -3.64 -1.71
N GLY A 19 -5.17 -4.33 -2.84
CA GLY A 19 -6.26 -5.09 -3.45
C GLY A 19 -7.44 -4.20 -3.87
N ASP A 20 -8.65 -4.75 -3.75
CA ASP A 20 -9.86 -3.97 -4.01
C ASP A 20 -10.22 -3.05 -2.81
N ASN A 21 -10.36 -1.75 -3.07
CA ASN A 21 -10.89 -0.78 -2.12
C ASN A 21 -11.85 0.17 -2.86
N ASP A 22 -13.13 -0.19 -2.81
CA ASP A 22 -14.25 0.52 -3.44
C ASP A 22 -15.01 1.43 -2.46
N SER A 23 -14.50 1.57 -1.23
CA SER A 23 -15.02 2.52 -0.26
C SER A 23 -16.48 2.26 0.12
N GLY A 24 -16.81 0.98 0.26
CA GLY A 24 -18.14 0.49 0.62
C GLY A 24 -18.73 1.21 1.85
N GLN A 25 -19.52 2.24 1.60
CA GLN A 25 -20.33 2.96 2.58
C GLN A 25 -21.79 2.69 2.25
N LEU A 26 -22.53 2.16 3.22
CA LEU A 26 -23.96 1.90 3.04
C LEU A 26 -24.76 3.22 2.89
N PHE A 27 -24.39 4.23 3.68
CA PHE A 27 -24.98 5.57 3.62
C PHE A 27 -23.87 6.61 3.50
N ASN A 28 -23.81 7.30 2.36
CA ASN A 28 -22.90 8.42 2.17
C ASN A 28 -23.56 9.72 2.67
N ILE A 29 -23.33 10.02 3.94
CA ILE A 29 -23.97 11.16 4.65
C ILE A 29 -23.25 12.48 4.39
N PHE A 30 -21.96 12.41 4.07
CA PHE A 30 -21.16 13.58 3.76
C PHE A 30 -20.19 13.24 2.63
N PRO A 31 -20.17 14.03 1.54
CA PRO A 31 -19.27 13.79 0.40
C PRO A 31 -17.82 13.71 0.86
N ARG A 32 -17.14 12.62 0.52
CA ARG A 32 -15.72 12.42 0.86
C ARG A 32 -15.01 11.63 -0.23
N ASN A 33 -13.69 11.65 -0.21
CA ASN A 33 -12.93 10.76 -1.08
C ASN A 33 -13.20 9.31 -0.66
N SER A 34 -13.35 8.44 -1.66
CA SER A 34 -13.46 6.99 -1.51
C SER A 34 -12.53 6.44 -0.41
N VAL A 35 -11.22 6.72 -0.48
CA VAL A 35 -10.23 6.17 0.46
C VAL A 35 -10.18 6.86 1.83
N GLU A 36 -11.01 7.87 2.08
CA GLU A 36 -11.02 8.61 3.33
C GLU A 36 -11.79 7.86 4.43
N THR A 37 -11.11 7.56 5.54
CA THR A 37 -11.69 6.73 6.63
C THR A 37 -11.64 7.36 8.01
N ILE A 38 -11.30 8.64 8.11
CA ILE A 38 -11.29 9.41 9.36
C ILE A 38 -12.61 9.30 10.11
N HIS A 39 -13.72 9.31 9.38
CA HIS A 39 -15.05 9.13 9.93
C HIS A 39 -15.18 7.85 10.77
N LEU A 40 -14.57 6.72 10.35
CA LEU A 40 -14.58 5.47 11.13
C LEU A 40 -13.86 5.65 12.46
N LEU A 41 -12.73 6.36 12.48
CA LEU A 41 -12.01 6.63 13.73
C LEU A 41 -12.79 7.53 14.68
N ASN A 42 -13.53 8.50 14.16
CA ASN A 42 -14.43 9.35 14.95
C ASN A 42 -15.57 8.53 15.57
N HIS A 43 -16.20 7.65 14.79
CA HIS A 43 -17.21 6.71 15.29
C HIS A 43 -16.66 5.79 16.35
N GLY A 44 -15.51 5.17 16.10
CA GLY A 44 -14.85 4.31 17.08
C GLY A 44 -14.57 5.06 18.38
N SER A 45 -14.06 6.29 18.28
CA SER A 45 -13.73 7.10 19.45
C SER A 45 -14.94 7.33 20.34
N LEU A 46 -16.08 7.67 19.73
CA LEU A 46 -17.32 7.92 20.45
C LEU A 46 -17.96 6.65 20.99
N PHE A 47 -18.10 5.64 20.14
CA PHE A 47 -18.78 4.40 20.50
C PHE A 47 -18.08 3.66 21.65
N PHE A 48 -16.74 3.62 21.63
CA PHE A 48 -15.94 2.94 22.66
C PHE A 48 -15.42 3.88 23.76
N ASN A 49 -15.72 5.18 23.69
CA ASN A 49 -15.14 6.20 24.56
C ASN A 49 -13.59 6.13 24.58
N GLU A 50 -13.00 5.94 23.40
CA GLU A 50 -11.56 5.71 23.21
C GLU A 50 -10.93 6.87 22.41
N LYS A 51 -10.36 7.83 23.14
CA LYS A 51 -9.81 9.06 22.57
C LYS A 51 -8.58 8.88 21.68
N LYS A 52 -7.87 7.73 21.76
CA LYS A 52 -6.62 7.52 21.01
C LYS A 52 -6.81 7.60 19.48
N TRP A 53 -8.03 7.36 19.01
CA TRP A 53 -8.38 7.37 17.58
C TRP A 53 -8.72 8.76 17.03
N LYS A 54 -8.83 9.79 17.88
CA LYS A 54 -8.96 11.17 17.43
C LYS A 54 -7.57 11.74 17.10
N ILE A 55 -7.31 12.03 15.84
CA ILE A 55 -5.99 12.45 15.34
C ILE A 55 -6.00 13.94 14.99
N SER A 56 -5.12 14.74 15.60
CA SER A 56 -5.20 16.22 15.58
C SER A 56 -5.23 16.85 14.18
N GLU A 57 -4.47 16.28 13.25
CA GLU A 57 -4.25 16.77 11.89
C GLU A 57 -5.51 16.73 11.03
N PHE A 58 -6.53 15.98 11.46
CA PHE A 58 -7.76 15.76 10.69
C PHE A 58 -9.00 16.37 11.36
N GLN A 59 -8.85 17.25 12.36
CA GLN A 59 -9.99 17.72 13.17
C GLN A 59 -10.59 19.06 12.71
N ASP A 60 -9.93 19.73 11.76
CA ASP A 60 -10.37 21.05 11.26
C ASP A 60 -11.42 20.94 10.14
N ASP A 61 -11.65 19.75 9.60
CA ASP A 61 -12.67 19.52 8.57
C ASP A 61 -14.08 19.41 9.19
N VAL A 62 -15.04 20.12 8.59
CA VAL A 62 -16.47 20.04 8.89
C VAL A 62 -16.96 18.59 8.81
N SER A 63 -16.44 17.79 7.87
CA SER A 63 -16.77 16.37 7.69
C SER A 63 -16.65 15.58 9.00
N THR A 64 -15.67 15.92 9.83
CA THR A 64 -15.39 15.22 11.09
C THR A 64 -16.38 15.52 12.21
N LYS A 65 -17.15 16.60 12.09
CA LYS A 65 -18.13 17.05 13.10
C LYS A 65 -19.56 16.65 12.77
N VAL A 66 -19.89 16.56 11.49
CA VAL A 66 -21.26 16.26 11.02
C VAL A 66 -21.75 14.92 11.55
N GLU A 67 -20.96 13.86 11.39
CA GLU A 67 -21.38 12.51 11.79
C GLU A 67 -21.49 12.32 13.31
N PRO A 68 -20.53 12.79 14.14
CA PRO A 68 -20.72 12.84 15.59
C PRO A 68 -22.04 13.48 16.03
N GLY A 69 -22.38 14.64 15.46
CA GLY A 69 -23.61 15.36 15.79
C GLY A 69 -24.87 14.64 15.30
N LEU A 70 -24.83 14.07 14.09
CA LEU A 70 -25.97 13.39 13.49
C LEU A 70 -26.29 12.06 14.19
N PHE A 71 -25.28 11.24 14.48
CA PHE A 71 -25.48 9.88 14.99
C PHE A 71 -25.52 9.78 16.51
N TYR A 72 -24.83 10.68 17.23
CA TYR A 72 -24.74 10.65 18.69
C TYR A 72 -25.34 11.90 19.35
N GLY A 73 -25.97 12.78 18.56
CA GLY A 73 -26.63 13.99 19.02
C GLY A 73 -25.66 15.05 19.58
N LYS A 74 -26.23 16.06 20.23
CA LYS A 74 -25.47 17.16 20.85
C LYS A 74 -24.46 16.65 21.89
N THR A 75 -24.83 15.62 22.66
CA THR A 75 -23.95 15.01 23.66
C THR A 75 -22.75 14.33 23.02
N GLY A 76 -22.95 13.57 21.95
CA GLY A 76 -21.84 12.95 21.22
C GLY A 76 -20.92 13.96 20.57
N LEU A 77 -21.46 15.01 19.95
CA LEU A 77 -20.64 16.10 19.41
C LEU A 77 -19.81 16.80 20.51
N ALA A 78 -20.41 17.07 21.67
CA ALA A 78 -19.70 17.64 22.81
C ALA A 78 -18.59 16.72 23.34
N ASN A 79 -18.88 15.42 23.49
CA ASN A 79 -17.88 14.43 23.91
C ASN A 79 -16.73 14.33 22.92
N TRP A 80 -17.04 14.21 21.62
CA TRP A 80 -16.04 14.17 20.56
C TRP A 80 -15.16 15.42 20.59
N THR A 81 -15.77 16.62 20.71
CA THR A 81 -15.05 17.90 20.78
C THR A 81 -14.08 17.91 21.96
N ASN A 82 -14.50 17.42 23.12
CA ASN A 82 -13.72 17.38 24.35
C ASN A 82 -12.63 16.30 24.38
N PHE A 83 -12.67 15.29 23.50
CA PHE A 83 -11.58 14.32 23.42
C PHE A 83 -10.27 14.99 23.03
N LYS A 84 -9.23 14.71 23.82
CA LYS A 84 -7.85 15.11 23.51
C LYS A 84 -7.36 14.30 22.32
N ALA A 85 -7.15 14.99 21.20
CA ALA A 85 -6.56 14.40 20.01
C ALA A 85 -5.09 14.02 20.24
N GLN A 86 -4.62 13.01 19.51
CA GLN A 86 -3.21 12.62 19.42
C GLN A 86 -2.64 13.04 18.07
N PRO A 87 -1.36 13.45 18.00
CA PRO A 87 -0.72 13.73 16.72
C PRO A 87 -0.51 12.45 15.90
N ILE A 88 -0.45 12.61 14.58
CA ILE A 88 -0.18 11.52 13.63
C ILE A 88 1.20 10.90 13.86
N ASP A 89 2.15 11.68 14.41
CA ASP A 89 3.50 11.24 14.74
C ASP A 89 3.56 10.27 15.92
N ALA A 90 2.50 10.24 16.76
CA ALA A 90 2.39 9.34 17.90
C ALA A 90 2.02 7.91 17.48
N ILE A 91 1.59 7.71 16.22
CA ILE A 91 1.24 6.40 15.70
C ILE A 91 2.53 5.64 15.37
N PRO A 92 2.81 4.50 16.04
CA PRO A 92 4.03 3.75 15.80
C PRO A 92 3.96 2.94 14.51
N ALA A 93 5.13 2.52 14.03
CA ALA A 93 5.24 1.44 13.05
C ALA A 93 4.55 0.17 13.58
N LYS A 94 3.93 -0.61 12.68
CA LYS A 94 3.11 -1.76 13.06
C LYS A 94 3.21 -2.85 12.00
N ILE A 95 3.37 -4.09 12.44
CA ILE A 95 3.15 -5.27 11.59
C ILE A 95 1.81 -5.90 11.93
N PHE A 96 1.15 -6.45 10.91
CA PHE A 96 -0.06 -7.24 11.01
C PHE A 96 0.24 -8.64 10.49
N PRO A 97 0.77 -9.56 11.33
CA PRO A 97 1.27 -10.85 10.85
C PRO A 97 0.23 -11.70 10.13
N LYS A 98 -1.05 -11.59 10.51
CA LYS A 98 -2.16 -12.34 9.91
C LYS A 98 -2.52 -11.86 8.50
N SER A 99 -2.56 -10.54 8.28
CA SER A 99 -2.81 -9.97 6.94
C SER A 99 -1.53 -9.81 6.12
N GLY A 100 -0.36 -9.96 6.76
CA GLY A 100 0.96 -9.72 6.17
C GLY A 100 1.20 -8.28 5.73
N TRP A 101 0.57 -7.31 6.39
CA TRP A 101 0.82 -5.90 6.16
C TRP A 101 1.87 -5.36 7.14
N ALA A 102 2.70 -4.42 6.68
CA ALA A 102 3.67 -3.75 7.51
C ALA A 102 3.69 -2.25 7.23
N VAL A 103 3.44 -1.46 8.26
CA VAL A 103 3.54 0.00 8.26
C VAL A 103 4.88 0.40 8.86
N LEU A 104 5.72 1.04 8.05
CA LEU A 104 6.94 1.72 8.46
C LEU A 104 6.63 3.21 8.50
N ARG A 105 6.83 3.86 9.64
CA ARG A 105 6.52 5.29 9.76
C ARG A 105 7.40 6.02 10.77
N HIS A 106 7.58 7.31 10.53
CA HIS A 106 8.18 8.24 11.46
C HIS A 106 7.71 9.65 11.14
N LYS A 107 7.15 10.37 12.13
CA LYS A 107 6.46 11.65 11.88
C LYS A 107 5.40 11.47 10.78
N THR A 108 5.50 12.24 9.71
CA THR A 108 4.65 12.22 8.52
C THR A 108 5.21 11.38 7.38
N ASP A 109 6.37 10.73 7.54
CA ASP A 109 6.85 9.76 6.56
C ASP A 109 6.16 8.41 6.80
N TYR A 110 5.61 7.82 5.75
CA TYR A 110 4.80 6.61 5.80
C TYR A 110 5.09 5.68 4.63
N CYS A 111 5.32 4.41 4.92
CA CYS A 111 5.42 3.35 3.93
C CYS A 111 4.62 2.13 4.38
N ILE A 112 3.72 1.65 3.53
CA ILE A 112 2.96 0.41 3.74
C ILE A 112 3.46 -0.65 2.77
N VAL A 113 3.61 -1.88 3.23
CA VAL A 113 4.03 -3.02 2.41
C VAL A 113 3.00 -4.14 2.51
N SER A 114 2.59 -4.68 1.36
CA SER A 114 1.70 -5.86 1.25
C SER A 114 2.53 -7.13 1.08
N ALA A 115 2.53 -8.02 2.07
CA ALA A 115 3.33 -9.24 2.07
C ALA A 115 2.62 -10.41 2.77
N GLY A 116 1.29 -10.48 2.65
CA GLY A 116 0.48 -11.56 3.19
C GLY A 116 -0.24 -12.39 2.15
N ALA A 117 -0.86 -13.46 2.63
CA ALA A 117 -1.67 -14.35 1.82
C ALA A 117 -2.86 -13.61 1.17
N ASN A 118 -3.44 -14.20 0.12
CA ASN A 118 -4.71 -13.68 -0.40
C ASN A 118 -5.84 -13.92 0.62
N GLY A 119 -6.74 -12.96 0.73
CA GLY A 119 -7.86 -13.01 1.67
C GLY A 119 -8.87 -14.11 1.34
N GLN A 120 -9.93 -14.23 2.16
CA GLN A 120 -10.98 -15.25 2.01
C GLN A 120 -10.39 -16.67 2.01
N ASP A 121 -9.52 -16.96 2.98
CA ASP A 121 -8.82 -18.25 3.13
C ASP A 121 -8.17 -18.76 1.82
N GLY A 122 -7.57 -17.84 1.06
CA GLY A 122 -6.86 -18.13 -0.17
C GLY A 122 -7.68 -18.04 -1.46
N ILE A 123 -8.98 -17.76 -1.40
CA ILE A 123 -9.81 -17.53 -2.60
C ILE A 123 -9.42 -16.21 -3.29
N GLY A 124 -9.13 -15.16 -2.52
CA GLY A 124 -8.55 -13.92 -3.04
C GLY A 124 -9.48 -13.07 -3.92
N GLY A 125 -10.78 -13.03 -3.63
CA GLY A 125 -11.74 -12.33 -4.51
C GLY A 125 -11.53 -10.83 -4.66
N HIS A 126 -10.90 -10.21 -3.66
CA HIS A 126 -10.48 -8.81 -3.64
C HIS A 126 -8.96 -8.65 -3.59
N SER A 127 -8.21 -9.73 -3.84
CA SER A 127 -6.75 -9.72 -3.84
C SER A 127 -6.20 -9.50 -5.25
N HIS A 128 -5.02 -8.90 -5.29
CA HIS A 128 -4.26 -8.62 -6.50
C HIS A 128 -2.93 -9.40 -6.47
N ASN A 129 -2.22 -9.45 -7.58
CA ASN A 129 -0.83 -9.93 -7.64
C ASN A 129 0.16 -8.86 -7.18
N ASP A 130 -0.03 -8.38 -5.95
CA ASP A 130 0.63 -7.21 -5.38
C ASP A 130 1.63 -7.57 -4.29
N LYS A 131 2.09 -8.82 -4.20
CA LYS A 131 2.98 -9.22 -3.09
C LYS A 131 4.32 -8.51 -3.22
N LEU A 132 4.77 -8.01 -2.08
CA LEU A 132 5.90 -7.10 -1.88
C LEU A 132 5.74 -5.72 -2.53
N SER A 133 4.55 -5.38 -3.04
CA SER A 133 4.18 -4.01 -3.41
C SER A 133 4.15 -3.12 -2.16
N PHE A 134 4.32 -1.83 -2.37
CA PHE A 134 4.35 -0.83 -1.33
C PHE A 134 3.82 0.51 -1.82
N GLU A 135 3.37 1.35 -0.89
CA GLU A 135 3.18 2.78 -1.12
C GLU A 135 4.14 3.58 -0.24
N LEU A 136 4.47 4.79 -0.64
CA LEU A 136 5.33 5.72 0.09
C LEU A 136 4.72 7.12 0.02
N VAL A 137 4.53 7.74 1.18
CA VAL A 137 3.90 9.06 1.37
C VAL A 137 4.71 9.86 2.39
N SER A 138 4.83 11.17 2.20
CA SER A 138 5.40 12.10 3.19
C SER A 138 4.51 13.33 3.31
N GLY A 139 3.88 13.51 4.47
CA GLY A 139 2.84 14.54 4.64
C GLY A 139 1.68 14.29 3.69
N ASP A 140 1.34 15.29 2.88
CA ASP A 140 0.28 15.20 1.87
C ASP A 140 0.75 14.62 0.53
N ASP A 141 2.07 14.47 0.34
CA ASP A 141 2.63 14.07 -0.94
C ASP A 141 2.69 12.55 -1.10
N GLU A 142 1.98 12.03 -2.10
CA GLU A 142 2.08 10.64 -2.53
C GLU A 142 3.30 10.48 -3.47
N PHE A 143 4.30 9.70 -3.05
CA PHE A 143 5.50 9.44 -3.83
C PHE A 143 5.39 8.17 -4.66
N ILE A 144 5.07 7.06 -4.02
CA ILE A 144 4.82 5.76 -4.64
C ILE A 144 3.38 5.37 -4.32
N ILE A 145 2.59 5.06 -5.35
CA ILE A 145 1.14 4.84 -5.26
C ILE A 145 0.77 3.45 -5.76
N ASP A 146 -0.32 2.88 -5.27
CA ASP A 146 -0.92 1.69 -5.87
C ASP A 146 -1.92 2.09 -6.98
N PRO A 147 -2.11 1.26 -8.03
CA PRO A 147 -3.12 1.53 -9.06
C PRO A 147 -4.56 1.45 -8.53
N GLY A 148 -4.83 0.76 -7.41
CA GLY A 148 -6.18 0.56 -6.88
C GLY A 148 -7.05 -0.37 -7.73
N THR A 149 -8.38 -0.26 -7.58
CA THR A 149 -9.35 -1.24 -8.12
C THR A 149 -9.78 -0.97 -9.55
N TYR A 150 -10.03 0.30 -9.87
CA TYR A 150 -10.71 0.80 -11.07
C TYR A 150 -12.11 0.23 -11.29
N ILE A 151 -12.27 -1.04 -11.66
CA ILE A 151 -13.56 -1.55 -12.12
C ILE A 151 -13.73 -3.05 -11.84
N TYR A 152 -15.00 -3.47 -11.71
CA TYR A 152 -15.38 -4.88 -11.57
C TYR A 152 -15.78 -5.52 -12.90
N THR A 153 -17.00 -6.07 -12.97
CA THR A 153 -17.47 -6.91 -14.07
C THR A 153 -17.75 -6.15 -15.37
N ALA A 154 -17.90 -4.82 -15.29
CA ALA A 154 -18.17 -4.00 -16.47
C ALA A 154 -17.01 -3.98 -17.49
N ASN A 155 -15.79 -4.28 -17.06
CA ASN A 155 -14.65 -4.48 -17.97
C ASN A 155 -13.68 -5.56 -17.40
N PRO A 156 -13.87 -6.84 -17.75
CA PRO A 156 -13.06 -7.97 -17.28
C PRO A 156 -11.57 -7.83 -17.58
N GLU A 157 -11.22 -7.31 -18.76
CA GLU A 157 -9.84 -7.09 -19.19
C GLU A 157 -9.16 -6.08 -18.27
N LYS A 158 -9.80 -4.93 -18.07
CA LYS A 158 -9.26 -3.89 -17.18
C LYS A 158 -9.22 -4.33 -15.73
N ARG A 159 -10.20 -5.10 -15.25
CA ARG A 159 -10.15 -5.70 -13.91
C ARG A 159 -8.90 -6.57 -13.75
N ASN A 160 -8.63 -7.47 -14.68
CA ASN A 160 -7.44 -8.34 -14.59
C ASN A 160 -6.14 -7.56 -14.81
N GLN A 161 -6.14 -6.49 -15.62
CA GLN A 161 -5.00 -5.60 -15.75
C GLN A 161 -4.64 -4.93 -14.40
N PHE A 162 -5.61 -4.34 -13.70
CA PHE A 162 -5.38 -3.70 -12.41
C PHE A 162 -5.00 -4.68 -11.29
N ARG A 163 -5.30 -5.98 -11.45
CA ARG A 163 -4.90 -7.06 -10.54
C ARG A 163 -3.54 -7.68 -10.87
N SER A 164 -2.91 -7.28 -11.98
CA SER A 164 -1.67 -7.89 -12.49
C SER A 164 -0.41 -7.38 -11.80
N SER A 165 0.63 -8.23 -11.70
CA SER A 165 1.90 -7.91 -11.03
C SER A 165 2.57 -6.67 -11.61
N ARG A 166 2.48 -6.51 -12.93
CA ARG A 166 3.05 -5.36 -13.66
C ARG A 166 2.35 -4.03 -13.37
N CYS A 167 1.13 -4.07 -12.86
CA CYS A 167 0.39 -2.87 -12.49
C CYS A 167 0.80 -2.36 -11.10
N HIS A 168 1.46 -3.19 -10.28
CA HIS A 168 1.84 -2.86 -8.90
C HIS A 168 3.33 -2.58 -8.74
N ASN A 169 3.72 -2.07 -7.57
CA ASN A 169 5.08 -1.68 -7.25
C ASN A 169 5.96 -2.89 -6.89
N THR A 170 5.99 -3.93 -7.73
CA THR A 170 6.65 -5.21 -7.46
C THR A 170 7.28 -5.79 -8.74
N ALA A 171 7.83 -7.00 -8.63
CA ALA A 171 8.50 -7.69 -9.71
C ALA A 171 7.59 -8.71 -10.41
N SER A 172 7.86 -8.93 -11.70
CA SER A 172 7.47 -10.14 -12.43
C SER A 172 8.71 -10.84 -13.00
N VAL A 173 8.62 -12.16 -13.21
CA VAL A 173 9.71 -13.01 -13.71
C VAL A 173 9.20 -13.77 -14.93
N ASP A 174 9.95 -13.72 -16.03
CA ASP A 174 9.64 -14.35 -17.32
C ASP A 174 8.22 -14.04 -17.81
N ALA A 175 7.80 -12.78 -17.63
CA ALA A 175 6.45 -12.29 -17.94
C ALA A 175 5.31 -13.06 -17.23
N CYS A 176 5.62 -13.82 -16.18
CA CYS A 176 4.66 -14.58 -15.41
C CYS A 176 4.11 -13.79 -14.21
N GLU A 177 2.87 -14.09 -13.86
CA GLU A 177 2.18 -13.54 -12.71
C GLU A 177 2.52 -14.27 -11.41
N GLN A 178 2.47 -13.56 -10.28
CA GLN A 178 2.66 -14.14 -8.95
C GLN A 178 1.63 -15.26 -8.65
N ASN A 179 0.34 -14.99 -8.87
CA ASN A 179 -0.75 -15.97 -8.91
C ASN A 179 -1.43 -15.95 -10.27
N ASN A 180 -2.04 -17.07 -10.67
CA ASN A 180 -2.72 -17.14 -11.96
C ASN A 180 -3.95 -16.22 -12.00
N LEU A 181 -4.02 -15.36 -13.00
CA LEU A 181 -5.23 -14.60 -13.34
C LEU A 181 -6.03 -15.39 -14.38
N LEU A 182 -7.15 -15.97 -13.95
CA LEU A 182 -8.06 -16.68 -14.84
C LEU A 182 -9.12 -15.72 -15.36
N TRP A 183 -9.24 -15.63 -16.69
CA TRP A 183 -10.15 -14.70 -17.35
C TRP A 183 -11.63 -14.95 -17.00
N SER A 184 -11.99 -16.22 -16.73
CA SER A 184 -13.33 -16.64 -16.34
C SER A 184 -13.64 -16.44 -14.84
N GLU A 185 -12.65 -16.20 -13.99
CA GLU A 185 -12.82 -16.12 -12.53
C GLU A 185 -12.38 -14.76 -11.98
N LEU A 186 -13.16 -13.72 -12.28
CA LEU A 186 -12.83 -12.33 -11.93
C LEU A 186 -12.75 -12.03 -10.42
N PHE A 187 -13.30 -12.89 -9.57
CA PHE A 187 -13.24 -12.77 -8.11
C PHE A 187 -12.56 -13.98 -7.48
N LYS A 188 -11.57 -14.53 -8.16
CA LYS A 188 -10.69 -15.55 -7.61
C LYS A 188 -9.24 -15.24 -7.99
N LEU A 189 -8.37 -15.38 -7.00
CA LEU A 189 -6.93 -15.30 -7.13
C LEU A 189 -6.35 -16.28 -6.12
N THR A 190 -6.32 -17.56 -6.48
CA THR A 190 -5.86 -18.61 -5.57
C THR A 190 -4.42 -18.31 -5.14
N ASP A 191 -4.19 -18.25 -3.83
CA ASP A 191 -2.86 -17.96 -3.31
C ASP A 191 -1.90 -19.14 -3.49
N ARG A 192 -0.88 -18.95 -4.32
CA ARG A 192 0.30 -19.82 -4.45
C ARG A 192 1.60 -19.11 -4.08
N THR A 193 1.52 -17.84 -3.69
CA THR A 193 2.71 -17.01 -3.45
C THR A 193 3.39 -17.35 -2.14
N ASN A 194 2.64 -17.80 -1.13
CA ASN A 194 3.18 -18.05 0.21
C ASN A 194 3.97 -16.82 0.73
N ALA A 195 3.44 -15.62 0.46
CA ALA A 195 4.06 -14.35 0.82
C ALA A 195 4.10 -14.16 2.34
N LYS A 196 5.24 -13.72 2.87
CA LYS A 196 5.47 -13.59 4.32
C LYS A 196 6.33 -12.38 4.68
N ILE A 197 6.11 -11.86 5.88
CA ILE A 197 7.07 -11.06 6.63
C ILE A 197 8.11 -12.02 7.24
N LEU A 198 9.36 -11.89 6.82
CA LEU A 198 10.48 -12.74 7.25
C LEU A 198 11.29 -12.10 8.39
N GLY A 199 11.22 -10.78 8.54
CA GLY A 199 11.88 -10.08 9.63
C GLY A 199 11.43 -8.62 9.74
N PHE A 200 11.34 -8.13 10.97
CA PHE A 200 11.01 -6.75 11.29
C PHE A 200 11.86 -6.28 12.46
N ALA A 201 12.46 -5.10 12.36
CA ALA A 201 13.20 -4.49 13.44
C ALA A 201 13.02 -2.97 13.40
N ASP A 202 12.48 -2.40 14.48
CA ASP A 202 12.38 -0.97 14.67
C ASP A 202 13.54 -0.47 15.54
N LYS A 203 14.48 0.27 14.95
CA LYS A 203 15.64 0.86 15.64
C LYS A 203 15.51 2.38 15.71
N LYS A 204 16.33 3.01 16.55
CA LYS A 204 16.35 4.47 16.69
C LYS A 204 16.64 5.20 15.37
N SER A 205 17.52 4.68 14.52
CA SER A 205 17.92 5.33 13.26
C SER A 205 17.09 4.93 12.05
N HIS A 206 16.53 3.71 12.03
CA HIS A 206 15.81 3.17 10.89
C HIS A 206 14.90 2.01 11.30
N ILE A 207 13.91 1.72 10.45
CA ILE A 207 13.10 0.51 10.50
C ILE A 207 13.59 -0.42 9.38
N SER A 208 13.83 -1.69 9.69
CA SER A 208 14.18 -2.74 8.72
C SER A 208 13.02 -3.71 8.59
N LEU A 209 12.58 -3.95 7.36
CA LEU A 209 11.57 -4.95 7.03
C LEU A 209 12.13 -5.88 5.94
N LEU A 210 12.03 -7.19 6.12
CA LEU A 210 12.32 -8.20 5.11
C LEU A 210 11.05 -8.99 4.83
N VAL A 211 10.65 -9.04 3.57
CA VAL A 211 9.49 -9.78 3.08
C VAL A 211 9.91 -10.68 1.92
N GLY A 212 9.16 -11.75 1.67
CA GLY A 212 9.44 -12.63 0.54
C GLY A 212 8.26 -13.49 0.12
N HIS A 213 8.31 -14.03 -1.10
CA HIS A 213 7.33 -14.97 -1.64
C HIS A 213 8.00 -15.96 -2.63
N SER A 214 7.29 -17.05 -2.92
CA SER A 214 7.68 -18.14 -3.83
C SER A 214 6.71 -18.28 -5.01
N GLY A 215 6.11 -17.17 -5.45
CA GLY A 215 5.07 -17.15 -6.50
C GLY A 215 5.54 -17.67 -7.86
N PHE A 216 6.85 -17.63 -8.13
CA PHE A 216 7.47 -18.10 -9.37
C PHE A 216 8.07 -19.52 -9.22
N SER A 217 7.61 -20.29 -8.22
CA SER A 217 8.05 -21.68 -8.00
C SER A 217 7.60 -22.67 -9.08
N HIS A 218 6.64 -22.27 -9.91
CA HIS A 218 6.08 -23.06 -11.00
C HIS A 218 6.87 -22.96 -12.31
N LEU A 219 7.86 -22.07 -12.40
CA LEU A 219 8.73 -21.96 -13.56
C LEU A 219 9.65 -23.19 -13.65
N ASN A 220 10.10 -23.53 -14.86
CA ASN A 220 11.06 -24.63 -15.08
C ASN A 220 12.31 -24.49 -14.21
N ASN A 221 12.80 -23.25 -14.06
CA ASN A 221 13.79 -22.88 -13.07
C ASN A 221 13.09 -22.00 -12.01
N PRO A 222 12.73 -22.57 -10.84
CA PRO A 222 12.01 -21.84 -9.79
C PRO A 222 12.75 -20.59 -9.29
N VAL A 223 12.01 -19.49 -9.11
CA VAL A 223 12.53 -18.24 -8.55
C VAL A 223 11.81 -17.86 -7.27
N ASN A 224 12.59 -17.54 -6.22
CA ASN A 224 12.11 -16.89 -5.01
C ASN A 224 12.49 -15.42 -5.03
N HIS A 225 11.57 -14.56 -4.63
CA HIS A 225 11.77 -13.11 -4.57
C HIS A 225 11.65 -12.65 -3.11
N ARG A 226 12.69 -11.95 -2.63
CA ARG A 226 12.70 -11.27 -1.33
C ARG A 226 12.99 -9.80 -1.53
N ARG A 227 12.28 -8.96 -0.79
CA ARG A 227 12.47 -7.51 -0.76
C ARG A 227 12.79 -7.06 0.65
N LYS A 228 13.87 -6.29 0.80
CA LYS A 228 14.25 -5.66 2.07
C LYS A 228 14.07 -4.15 1.97
N PHE A 229 13.36 -3.58 2.93
CA PHE A 229 13.21 -2.15 3.12
C PHE A 229 14.08 -1.69 4.30
N LEU A 230 14.81 -0.59 4.12
CA LEU A 230 15.46 0.16 5.17
C LEU A 230 14.92 1.59 5.13
N PHE A 231 14.00 1.88 6.04
CA PHE A 231 13.32 3.17 6.17
C PHE A 231 14.03 4.00 7.24
N TYR A 232 14.74 5.06 6.84
CA TYR A 232 15.50 5.90 7.78
C TYR A 232 14.59 6.95 8.44
N LYS A 233 14.72 7.14 9.76
CA LYS A 233 13.84 8.04 10.51
C LYS A 233 14.31 9.50 10.45
N SER A 234 15.62 9.72 10.56
CA SER A 234 16.21 11.07 10.67
C SER A 234 16.60 11.69 9.33
N ARG A 235 16.20 11.09 8.22
CA ARG A 235 16.37 11.61 6.86
C ARG A 235 15.30 10.95 5.99
N GLY A 236 14.72 11.69 5.05
CA GLY A 236 13.77 11.15 4.09
C GLY A 236 14.48 10.18 3.15
N CYS A 237 14.58 8.91 3.54
CA CYS A 237 15.30 7.91 2.77
C CYS A 237 14.71 6.52 2.97
N LEU A 238 14.34 5.89 1.85
CA LEU A 238 13.95 4.49 1.77
C LEU A 238 14.92 3.76 0.84
N LYS A 239 15.63 2.76 1.37
CA LYS A 239 16.40 1.81 0.55
C LYS A 239 15.62 0.52 0.38
N ILE A 240 15.55 0.05 -0.85
CA ILE A 240 14.88 -1.16 -1.27
C ILE A 240 15.95 -2.07 -1.89
N LEU A 241 16.02 -3.30 -1.39
CA LEU A 241 16.93 -4.32 -1.91
C LEU A 241 16.10 -5.53 -2.31
N ASP A 242 16.03 -5.78 -3.61
CA ASP A 242 15.39 -6.95 -4.19
C ASP A 242 16.42 -8.05 -4.40
N TYR A 243 16.07 -9.25 -3.96
CA TYR A 243 16.87 -10.46 -4.05
C TYR A 243 16.07 -11.52 -4.80
N PHE A 244 16.55 -11.90 -5.98
CA PHE A 244 16.01 -13.00 -6.76
C PHE A 244 16.97 -14.17 -6.62
N SER A 245 16.47 -15.28 -6.07
CA SER A 245 17.25 -16.52 -5.90
C SER A 245 16.61 -17.65 -6.69
N GLY A 246 17.43 -18.42 -7.38
CA GLY A 246 17.06 -19.48 -8.31
C GLY A 246 18.29 -19.90 -9.09
N GLN A 247 18.09 -20.57 -10.23
CA GLN A 247 19.15 -20.97 -11.14
C GLN A 247 18.80 -20.55 -12.57
N GLY A 248 19.79 -20.35 -13.41
CA GLY A 248 19.58 -20.05 -14.83
C GLY A 248 19.23 -18.59 -15.11
N ARG A 249 19.01 -18.35 -16.41
CA ARG A 249 18.78 -17.03 -16.98
C ARG A 249 17.30 -16.68 -16.98
N HIS A 250 16.96 -15.54 -16.39
CA HIS A 250 15.58 -15.06 -16.30
C HIS A 250 15.44 -13.62 -16.77
N LYS A 251 14.27 -13.28 -17.32
CA LYS A 251 13.85 -11.90 -17.56
C LYS A 251 13.12 -11.40 -16.32
N ILE A 252 13.61 -10.33 -15.71
CA ILE A 252 13.02 -9.69 -14.54
C ILE A 252 12.50 -8.32 -14.95
N GLU A 253 11.26 -8.05 -14.58
CA GLU A 253 10.63 -6.74 -14.72
C GLU A 253 10.29 -6.19 -13.34
N LEU A 254 10.68 -4.96 -13.07
CA LEU A 254 10.35 -4.22 -11.85
C LEU A 254 9.56 -2.97 -12.22
N ASN A 255 8.48 -2.71 -11.49
CA ASN A 255 7.58 -1.59 -11.73
C ASN A 255 7.44 -0.72 -10.47
N LEU A 256 7.29 0.60 -10.66
CA LEU A 256 6.96 1.59 -9.64
C LEU A 256 6.00 2.63 -10.23
N ASN A 257 4.75 2.70 -9.77
CA ASN A 257 3.85 3.79 -10.07
C ASN A 257 4.13 4.95 -9.12
N THR A 258 4.24 6.14 -9.68
CA THR A 258 4.68 7.32 -8.95
C THR A 258 3.60 8.38 -8.94
N GLY A 259 3.44 9.05 -7.79
CA GLY A 259 2.55 10.21 -7.68
C GLY A 259 3.12 11.46 -8.36
N LEU A 260 2.34 12.54 -8.36
CA LEU A 260 2.66 13.78 -9.08
C LEU A 260 3.96 14.45 -8.58
N PHE A 261 4.31 14.27 -7.31
CA PHE A 261 5.49 14.89 -6.68
C PHE A 261 6.78 14.07 -6.86
N PHE A 262 6.71 12.92 -7.52
CA PHE A 262 7.89 12.11 -7.77
C PHE A 262 8.80 12.73 -8.84
N GLY A 263 10.08 12.91 -8.52
CA GLY A 263 11.03 13.67 -9.34
C GLY A 263 11.06 15.18 -9.02
N ILE A 264 10.09 15.67 -8.24
CA ILE A 264 10.11 17.02 -7.66
C ILE A 264 10.69 16.93 -6.26
N ASN A 265 10.02 16.16 -5.40
CA ASN A 265 10.37 16.01 -3.98
C ASN A 265 11.14 14.72 -3.71
N VAL A 266 11.24 13.82 -4.70
CA VAL A 266 11.89 12.51 -4.57
C VAL A 266 12.96 12.32 -5.62
N ARG A 267 14.17 11.95 -5.17
CA ARG A 267 15.29 11.53 -6.01
C ARG A 267 15.47 10.03 -5.93
N MET A 268 15.65 9.39 -7.08
CA MET A 268 15.88 7.95 -7.18
C MET A 268 17.30 7.65 -7.65
N ASN A 269 17.96 6.69 -7.01
CA ASN A 269 19.23 6.13 -7.44
C ASN A 269 19.15 4.60 -7.41
N SER A 270 19.64 3.93 -8.45
CA SER A 270 19.55 2.48 -8.59
C SER A 270 20.77 1.92 -9.33
N ASN A 271 21.02 0.61 -9.19
CA ASN A 271 22.05 -0.10 -9.94
C ASN A 271 21.52 -0.68 -11.28
N ILE A 272 20.30 -0.33 -11.66
CA ILE A 272 19.64 -0.69 -12.91
C ILE A 272 19.03 0.56 -13.55
N ASP A 273 18.80 0.49 -14.85
CA ASP A 273 18.16 1.57 -15.59
C ASP A 273 16.64 1.50 -15.43
N TRP A 274 16.03 2.68 -15.28
CA TRP A 274 14.58 2.83 -15.18
C TRP A 274 14.10 3.71 -16.33
N VAL A 275 13.10 3.22 -17.05
CA VAL A 275 12.43 3.95 -18.12
C VAL A 275 11.09 4.45 -17.59
N ARG A 276 10.80 5.72 -17.85
CA ARG A 276 9.49 6.30 -17.55
C ARG A 276 8.51 5.93 -18.65
N THR A 277 7.38 5.36 -18.24
CA THR A 277 6.23 4.99 -19.07
C THR A 277 4.95 5.58 -18.47
N THR A 278 3.83 5.43 -19.18
CA THR A 278 2.51 5.81 -18.67
C THR A 278 1.86 4.60 -17.97
N GLY A 279 1.41 4.83 -16.74
CA GLY A 279 0.56 3.90 -15.98
C GLY A 279 -0.85 4.45 -15.80
N GLU A 280 -1.73 3.67 -15.18
CA GLU A 280 -3.09 4.06 -14.85
C GLU A 280 -3.31 3.90 -13.34
N ARG A 281 -4.03 4.83 -12.71
CA ARG A 281 -4.48 4.70 -11.32
C ARG A 281 -5.97 4.94 -11.20
N SER A 282 -6.61 4.20 -10.31
CA SER A 282 -8.00 4.38 -9.92
C SER A 282 -8.11 5.57 -8.98
N VAL A 283 -9.01 6.51 -9.29
CA VAL A 283 -9.33 7.66 -8.42
C VAL A 283 -10.72 7.54 -7.79
N GLY A 284 -11.46 6.49 -8.14
CA GLY A 284 -12.77 6.13 -7.62
C GLY A 284 -13.31 4.95 -8.43
N TYR A 285 -14.38 4.31 -7.97
CA TYR A 285 -14.98 3.20 -8.69
C TYR A 285 -15.46 3.63 -10.09
N GLY A 286 -15.04 2.91 -11.13
CA GLY A 286 -15.29 3.23 -12.53
C GLY A 286 -14.47 4.39 -13.10
N LEU A 287 -13.62 5.03 -12.29
CA LEU A 287 -12.83 6.21 -12.66
C LEU A 287 -11.33 5.92 -12.57
N LYS A 288 -10.60 6.34 -13.59
CA LYS A 288 -9.14 6.26 -13.62
C LYS A 288 -8.52 7.53 -14.17
N SER A 289 -7.28 7.78 -13.79
CA SER A 289 -6.42 8.81 -14.36
C SER A 289 -5.10 8.20 -14.78
N GLU A 290 -4.38 8.86 -15.67
CA GLU A 290 -2.99 8.51 -15.95
C GLU A 290 -2.12 8.80 -14.73
N CYS A 291 -1.06 8.02 -14.58
CA CYS A 291 0.04 8.28 -13.67
C CYS A 291 1.36 7.95 -14.35
N ASN A 292 2.47 8.38 -13.74
CA ASN A 292 3.79 7.98 -14.20
C ASN A 292 4.08 6.57 -13.68
N GLN A 293 4.60 5.70 -14.53
CA GLN A 293 5.16 4.42 -14.13
C GLN A 293 6.66 4.39 -14.48
N LEU A 294 7.49 3.93 -13.56
CA LEU A 294 8.88 3.62 -13.81
C LEU A 294 8.99 2.11 -13.98
N LYS A 295 9.62 1.69 -15.06
CA LYS A 295 9.79 0.28 -15.39
C LYS A 295 11.26 -0.01 -15.68
N SER A 296 11.74 -1.13 -15.15
CA SER A 296 13.04 -1.69 -15.49
C SER A 296 12.86 -3.12 -15.98
N GLU A 297 13.47 -3.45 -17.11
CA GLU A 297 13.56 -4.82 -17.62
C GLU A 297 15.04 -5.21 -17.72
N LEU A 298 15.40 -6.35 -17.14
CA LEU A 298 16.73 -6.89 -17.27
C LEU A 298 16.70 -8.41 -17.40
N THR A 299 17.68 -8.95 -18.14
CA THR A 299 17.88 -10.40 -18.25
C THR A 299 19.21 -10.76 -17.58
N ALA A 300 19.17 -11.62 -16.57
CA ALA A 300 20.36 -11.98 -15.79
C ALA A 300 20.33 -13.44 -15.34
N GLU A 301 21.51 -13.98 -15.06
CA GLU A 301 21.68 -15.23 -14.31
C GLU A 301 21.35 -15.00 -12.83
N LEU A 302 20.67 -15.96 -12.21
CA LEU A 302 20.40 -15.93 -10.77
C LEU A 302 21.52 -16.61 -9.97
N PRO A 303 21.83 -16.10 -8.75
CA PRO A 303 21.10 -15.09 -8.00
C PRO A 303 21.39 -13.65 -8.43
N LEU A 304 20.36 -12.80 -8.37
CA LEU A 304 20.44 -11.37 -8.71
C LEU A 304 20.07 -10.50 -7.51
N ARG A 305 20.75 -9.35 -7.39
CA ARG A 305 20.43 -8.29 -6.44
C ARG A 305 20.19 -6.97 -7.16
N VAL A 306 19.06 -6.35 -6.86
CA VAL A 306 18.72 -5.01 -7.35
C VAL A 306 18.59 -4.07 -6.16
N TYR A 307 19.12 -2.87 -6.31
CA TYR A 307 19.13 -1.82 -5.31
C TYR A 307 18.41 -0.60 -5.86
N THR A 308 17.47 -0.08 -5.08
CA THR A 308 16.79 1.19 -5.34
C THR A 308 16.81 2.04 -4.07
N LYS A 309 17.20 3.30 -4.18
CA LYS A 309 17.18 4.29 -3.11
C LYS A 309 16.28 5.43 -3.51
N LEU A 310 15.30 5.73 -2.66
CA LEU A 310 14.45 6.91 -2.75
C LEU A 310 14.87 7.87 -1.64
N GLU A 311 15.09 9.14 -1.99
CA GLU A 311 15.45 10.22 -1.06
C GLU A 311 14.53 11.41 -1.25
N TRP A 312 14.06 12.00 -0.16
CA TRP A 312 13.20 13.19 -0.15
C TRP A 312 13.58 14.11 1.00
N ASP A 313 13.19 15.38 0.90
CA ASP A 313 13.35 16.35 1.97
C ASP A 313 12.23 16.13 3.01
N GLN A 314 12.59 16.07 4.28
CA GLN A 314 11.61 15.97 5.37
C GLN A 314 11.09 17.37 5.68
N ASN A 315 9.76 17.52 5.63
CA ASN A 315 9.07 18.72 6.12
C ASN A 315 9.16 18.84 7.65
#